data_AF-A0AAD5R942-F1
#
_entry.id   AF-A0AAD5R942-F1
#
_cell.length_a   1.000
_cell.length_b   1.000
_cell.length_c   1.000
_cell.angle_alpha   90.00
_cell.angle_beta   90.00
_cell.angle_gamma   90.00
#
_symmetry.space_group_name_H-M   'P 1'
#
loop_
_entity.id
_entity.type
_entity.pdbx_description
1 polymer ?
#
loop_
_entity_poly.entity_id
_entity_poly.type
_entity_poly.pdbx_seq_one_letter_code
_entity_poly.pdbx_strand_id
1 'polypeptide(L)'
;MRRTSAFASVFLLLLLVPSHLTLRCHLHHEIWEDGHKLEINPDICSSNRYCVFAVYRDPDPVKKNGYSLGCDRVDCEESDDPRQAKVWLTVPGGRGVKCRKHRDYGIHGEICCCKTDMCNEVNTPAFIPFISPLFALFIFVW
;
A
#
# COMPACT_ATOMS: atom_id res chain seq x y z
N MET A 1 -49.70 -26.67 18.43
CA MET A 1 -48.94 -25.41 18.60
C MET A 1 -47.46 -25.75 18.79
N ARG A 2 -46.63 -25.52 17.77
CA ARG A 2 -45.17 -25.72 17.86
C ARG A 2 -44.57 -24.52 18.61
N ARG A 3 -44.01 -24.75 19.79
CA ARG A 3 -43.14 -23.78 20.48
C ARG A 3 -41.85 -23.68 19.67
N THR A 4 -41.74 -22.66 18.83
CA THR A 4 -40.45 -22.22 18.30
C THR A 4 -39.59 -21.78 19.49
N SER A 5 -38.54 -22.54 19.76
CA SER A 5 -37.56 -22.25 20.82
C SER A 5 -36.88 -20.90 20.53
N ALA A 6 -36.99 -19.94 21.44
CA ALA A 6 -36.34 -18.63 21.34
C ALA A 6 -34.80 -18.72 21.17
N PHE A 7 -34.19 -19.83 21.63
CA PHE A 7 -32.76 -20.08 21.50
C PHE A 7 -32.31 -20.31 20.04
N ALA A 8 -33.18 -20.84 19.18
CA ALA A 8 -32.87 -21.03 17.77
C ALA A 8 -32.80 -19.69 17.00
N SER A 9 -33.57 -18.69 17.42
CA SER A 9 -33.53 -17.35 16.81
C SER A 9 -32.27 -16.56 17.14
N VAL A 10 -31.71 -16.69 18.34
CA VAL A 10 -30.48 -15.97 18.74
C VAL A 10 -29.25 -16.47 17.99
N PHE A 11 -29.14 -17.79 17.79
CA PHE A 11 -28.06 -18.38 16.99
C PHE A 11 -28.14 -17.97 15.51
N LEU A 12 -29.33 -17.85 14.94
CA LEU A 12 -29.53 -17.35 13.57
C LEU A 12 -29.15 -15.87 13.42
N LEU A 13 -29.38 -15.05 14.45
CA LEU A 13 -28.98 -13.63 14.45
C LEU A 13 -27.47 -13.45 14.50
N LEU A 14 -26.72 -14.32 15.19
CA LEU A 14 -25.25 -14.28 15.23
C LEU A 14 -24.61 -14.64 13.88
N LEU A 15 -25.25 -15.49 13.07
CA LEU A 15 -24.80 -15.84 11.70
C LEU A 15 -25.06 -14.72 10.67
N LEU A 16 -25.93 -13.76 11.01
CA LEU A 16 -26.25 -12.60 10.17
C LEU A 16 -25.40 -11.38 10.49
N VAL A 17 -24.57 -11.42 11.54
CA VAL A 17 -23.61 -10.35 11.81
C VAL A 17 -22.51 -10.46 10.75
N PRO A 18 -22.38 -9.49 9.83
CA PRO A 18 -21.26 -9.50 8.90
C PRO A 18 -20.00 -9.42 9.74
N SER A 19 -19.14 -10.44 9.68
CA SER A 19 -17.76 -10.32 10.13
C SER A 19 -17.08 -9.35 9.18
N HIS A 20 -17.27 -8.05 9.41
CA HIS A 20 -16.43 -7.03 8.82
C HIS A 20 -15.02 -7.28 9.37
N LEU A 21 -14.26 -8.09 8.65
CA LEU A 21 -12.84 -8.30 8.88
C LEU A 21 -12.19 -6.93 8.69
N THR A 22 -11.93 -6.26 9.80
CA THR A 22 -11.18 -5.01 9.85
C THR A 22 -9.72 -5.34 9.63
N LEU A 23 -9.21 -4.89 8.49
CA LEU A 23 -7.81 -4.94 8.10
C LEU A 23 -7.03 -3.88 8.90
N ARG A 24 -5.93 -4.27 9.54
CA ARG A 24 -5.01 -3.34 10.21
C ARG A 24 -3.85 -3.00 9.30
N CYS A 25 -3.49 -1.73 9.22
CA CYS A 25 -2.44 -1.24 8.35
C CYS A 25 -1.51 -0.28 9.11
N HIS A 26 -0.25 -0.21 8.70
CA HIS A 26 0.65 0.83 9.18
C HIS A 26 0.15 2.21 8.72
N LEU A 27 0.19 3.19 9.62
CA LEU A 27 -0.07 4.60 9.35
C LEU A 27 1.21 5.37 9.65
N HIS A 28 1.78 6.02 8.65
CA HIS A 28 2.93 6.88 8.81
C HIS A 28 3.04 7.78 7.58
N HIS A 29 3.38 9.05 7.78
CA HIS A 29 3.62 9.96 6.68
C HIS A 29 4.94 10.65 6.93
N GLU A 30 5.77 10.69 5.90
CA GLU A 30 7.00 11.47 5.90
C GLU A 30 7.13 12.10 4.51
N ILE A 31 6.56 13.30 4.36
CA ILE A 31 6.42 13.99 3.08
C ILE A 31 7.08 15.36 3.18
N TRP A 32 7.75 15.79 2.12
CA TRP A 32 8.26 17.14 1.93
C TRP A 32 7.47 17.82 0.81
N GLU A 33 6.91 18.98 1.08
CA GLU A 33 6.17 19.81 0.12
C GLU A 33 6.48 21.28 0.40
N ASP A 34 6.78 22.06 -0.64
CA ASP A 34 7.15 23.47 -0.52
C ASP A 34 8.30 23.73 0.49
N GLY A 35 9.23 22.79 0.62
CA GLY A 35 10.35 22.87 1.57
C GLY A 35 9.98 22.60 3.03
N HIS A 36 8.73 22.25 3.32
CA HIS A 36 8.25 21.90 4.65
C HIS A 36 8.05 20.40 4.79
N LYS A 37 8.44 19.86 5.95
CA LYS A 37 8.18 18.46 6.30
C LYS A 37 6.79 18.34 6.92
N LEU A 38 5.96 17.47 6.35
CA LEU A 38 4.71 16.99 6.90
C LEU A 38 4.93 15.57 7.41
N GLU A 39 4.83 15.38 8.71
CA GLU A 39 5.06 14.11 9.37
C GLU A 39 3.87 13.71 10.26
N ILE A 40 3.43 12.46 10.12
CA ILE A 40 2.49 11.82 11.05
C ILE A 40 3.25 10.69 11.70
N ASN A 41 3.34 10.71 13.03
CA ASN A 41 4.05 9.67 13.79
C ASN A 41 3.50 8.27 13.45
N PRO A 42 4.35 7.24 13.46
CA PRO A 42 3.93 5.87 13.21
C PRO A 42 2.79 5.43 14.14
N ASP A 43 1.73 4.88 13.55
CA ASP A 43 0.55 4.35 14.23
C ASP A 43 -0.08 3.21 13.38
N ILE A 44 -1.28 2.77 13.74
CA ILE A 44 -2.06 1.75 13.07
C ILE A 44 -3.44 2.30 12.74
N CYS A 45 -3.83 2.20 11.46
CA CYS A 45 -5.20 2.48 11.04
C CYS A 45 -5.96 1.17 10.79
N SER A 46 -7.29 1.26 10.80
CA SER A 46 -8.18 0.14 10.45
C SER A 46 -8.96 0.46 9.17
N SER A 47 -8.93 -0.45 8.21
CA SER A 47 -9.60 -0.38 6.92
C SER A 47 -10.54 -1.57 6.76
N ASN A 48 -11.53 -1.46 5.89
CA ASN A 48 -12.39 -2.57 5.51
C ASN A 48 -11.99 -3.20 4.15
N ARG A 49 -10.95 -2.67 3.49
CA ARG A 49 -10.52 -3.19 2.17
C ARG A 49 -9.02 -3.22 1.93
N TYR A 50 -8.32 -2.10 2.04
CA TYR A 50 -6.91 -2.01 1.63
C TYR A 50 -6.04 -1.29 2.65
N CYS A 51 -4.79 -1.75 2.71
CA CYS A 51 -3.66 -0.98 3.16
C CYS A 51 -2.96 -0.36 1.96
N VAL A 52 -2.42 0.84 2.15
CA VAL A 52 -1.73 1.59 1.10
C VAL A 52 -0.32 1.95 1.49
N PHE A 53 0.54 1.97 0.48
CA PHE A 53 1.87 2.56 0.52
C PHE A 53 2.04 3.43 -0.72
N ALA A 54 2.28 4.71 -0.53
CA ALA A 54 2.51 5.67 -1.60
C ALA A 54 3.92 6.24 -1.49
N VAL A 55 4.61 6.32 -2.62
CA VAL A 55 5.91 6.96 -2.76
C VAL A 55 5.73 8.22 -3.59
N TYR A 56 6.08 9.35 -2.98
CA TYR A 56 6.10 10.65 -3.64
C TYR A 56 7.51 10.91 -4.18
N ARG A 57 7.62 11.11 -5.50
CA ARG A 57 8.93 11.39 -6.12
C ARG A 57 8.76 12.25 -7.38
N ASP A 58 9.19 13.49 -7.28
CA ASP A 58 9.23 14.43 -8.40
C ASP A 58 10.58 15.16 -8.47
N PRO A 59 11.16 15.36 -9.67
CA PRO A 59 12.36 16.17 -9.85
C PRO A 59 12.18 17.64 -9.43
N ASP A 60 10.95 18.15 -9.45
CA ASP A 60 10.63 19.49 -8.99
C ASP A 60 10.65 19.54 -7.44
N PRO A 61 11.56 20.31 -6.82
CA PRO A 61 11.72 20.35 -5.37
C PRO A 61 10.54 21.02 -4.64
N VAL A 62 9.67 21.73 -5.37
CA VAL A 62 8.47 22.36 -4.79
C VAL A 62 7.37 21.32 -4.56
N LYS A 63 7.38 20.23 -5.34
CA LYS A 63 6.37 19.17 -5.25
C LYS A 63 6.66 18.15 -4.15
N LYS A 64 5.62 17.39 -3.80
CA LYS A 64 5.65 16.31 -2.83
C LYS A 64 6.76 15.30 -3.13
N ASN A 65 7.61 15.06 -2.13
CA ASN A 65 8.59 13.98 -2.10
C ASN A 65 8.48 13.22 -0.77
N GLY A 66 8.85 11.95 -0.72
CA GLY A 66 8.78 11.14 0.50
C GLY A 66 7.82 9.95 0.37
N TYR A 67 7.15 9.56 1.45
CA TYR A 67 6.26 8.41 1.44
C TYR A 67 5.12 8.50 2.45
N SER A 68 4.10 7.67 2.23
CA SER A 68 2.92 7.55 3.08
C SER A 68 2.45 6.10 3.17
N LEU A 69 2.05 5.70 4.37
CA LEU A 69 1.40 4.45 4.70
C LEU A 69 0.03 4.76 5.28
N GLY A 70 -0.98 3.96 4.96
CA GLY A 70 -2.27 4.10 5.62
C GLY A 70 -3.36 3.18 5.12
N CYS A 71 -4.59 3.66 5.28
CA CYS A 71 -5.83 2.98 4.94
C CYS A 71 -6.58 3.84 3.92
N ASP A 72 -6.56 3.46 2.65
CA ASP A 72 -7.30 4.17 1.60
C ASP A 72 -8.03 3.19 0.69
N ARG A 73 -9.31 3.45 0.48
CA ARG A 73 -10.17 2.68 -0.42
C ARG A 73 -10.14 3.24 -1.84
N VAL A 74 -10.19 4.56 -1.98
CA VAL A 74 -10.44 5.25 -3.24
C VAL A 74 -9.28 5.02 -4.19
N ASP A 75 -8.07 5.20 -3.71
CA ASP A 75 -6.87 5.06 -4.53
C ASP A 75 -6.60 3.62 -5.00
N CYS A 76 -7.17 2.64 -4.29
CA CYS A 76 -6.94 1.22 -4.49
C CYS A 76 -8.11 0.44 -5.10
N GLU A 77 -9.27 1.07 -5.31
CA GLU A 77 -10.47 0.38 -5.79
C GLU A 77 -10.26 -0.31 -7.14
N GLU A 78 -9.50 0.31 -8.03
CA GLU A 78 -9.19 -0.24 -9.36
C GLU A 78 -8.17 -1.38 -9.34
N SER A 79 -7.45 -1.58 -8.23
CA SER A 79 -6.40 -2.62 -8.13
C SER A 79 -6.96 -4.04 -8.22
N ASP A 80 -8.26 -4.22 -7.99
CA ASP A 80 -8.95 -5.50 -8.12
C ASP A 80 -9.52 -5.76 -9.51
N ASP A 81 -9.66 -4.75 -10.36
CA ASP A 81 -10.25 -4.93 -11.68
C ASP A 81 -9.26 -5.70 -12.58
N PRO A 82 -9.61 -6.91 -13.05
CA PRO A 82 -8.74 -7.68 -13.94
C PRO A 82 -8.43 -6.95 -15.25
N ARG A 83 -9.30 -6.02 -15.68
CA ARG A 83 -9.08 -5.18 -16.87
C ARG A 83 -7.93 -4.19 -16.68
N GLN A 84 -7.57 -3.89 -15.43
CA GLN A 84 -6.49 -2.97 -15.08
C GLN A 84 -5.15 -3.68 -14.80
N ALA A 85 -5.03 -4.98 -15.09
CA ALA A 85 -3.82 -5.77 -14.83
C ALA A 85 -2.55 -5.28 -15.59
N LYS A 86 -2.70 -4.44 -16.63
CA LYS A 86 -1.57 -3.80 -17.32
C LYS A 86 -1.06 -2.54 -16.59
N VAL A 87 -1.90 -1.92 -15.76
CA VAL A 87 -1.60 -0.70 -15.01
C VAL A 87 -1.17 -1.04 -13.59
N TRP A 88 -1.90 -1.96 -12.95
CA TRP A 88 -1.59 -2.49 -11.63
C TRP A 88 -0.74 -3.74 -11.72
N LEU A 89 0.55 -3.61 -11.42
CA LEU A 89 1.52 -4.69 -11.49
C LEU A 89 1.62 -5.38 -10.13
N THR A 90 1.42 -6.70 -10.12
CA THR A 90 1.64 -7.52 -8.92
C THR A 90 3.13 -7.62 -8.61
N VAL A 91 3.53 -7.29 -7.39
CA VAL A 91 4.92 -7.39 -6.94
C VAL A 91 5.25 -8.85 -6.58
N PRO A 92 6.23 -9.50 -7.24
CA PRO A 92 6.64 -10.85 -6.89
C PRO A 92 7.11 -10.94 -5.44
N GLY A 93 6.59 -11.92 -4.68
CA GLY A 93 6.90 -12.07 -3.25
C GLY A 93 6.21 -11.07 -2.32
N GLY A 94 5.51 -10.07 -2.84
CA GLY A 94 4.90 -8.97 -2.07
C GLY A 94 3.55 -9.30 -1.42
N ARG A 95 3.26 -10.55 -1.02
CA ARG A 95 1.98 -10.93 -0.36
C ARG A 95 0.70 -10.42 -1.07
N GLY A 96 0.71 -10.37 -2.40
CA GLY A 96 -0.44 -9.85 -3.18
C GLY A 96 -0.50 -8.32 -3.30
N VAL A 97 0.57 -7.61 -2.95
CA VAL A 97 0.75 -6.19 -3.24
C VAL A 97 0.69 -5.94 -4.74
N LYS A 98 -0.11 -4.96 -5.15
CA LYS A 98 -0.17 -4.46 -6.51
C LYS A 98 0.18 -2.98 -6.53
N CYS A 99 1.04 -2.57 -7.44
CA CYS A 99 1.49 -1.19 -7.55
C CYS A 99 1.18 -0.60 -8.92
N ARG A 100 0.93 0.71 -8.97
CA ARG A 100 0.87 1.48 -10.21
C ARG A 100 1.60 2.81 -10.05
N LYS A 101 2.14 3.31 -11.15
CA LYS A 101 2.62 4.70 -11.22
C LYS A 101 1.43 5.65 -11.29
N HIS A 102 1.55 6.80 -10.65
CA HIS A 102 0.48 7.79 -10.63
C HIS A 102 1.04 9.21 -10.51
N ARG A 103 0.58 10.11 -11.40
CA ARG A 103 1.14 11.47 -11.54
C ARG A 103 0.94 12.34 -10.31
N ASP A 104 -0.16 12.16 -9.59
CA ASP A 104 -0.44 12.88 -8.34
C ASP A 104 0.59 12.63 -7.22
N TYR A 105 1.38 11.55 -7.33
CA TYR A 105 2.51 11.26 -6.42
C TYR A 105 3.85 11.69 -7.03
N GLY A 106 3.85 12.45 -8.12
CA GLY A 106 5.04 12.91 -8.85
C GLY A 106 5.35 12.08 -10.10
N ILE A 107 6.26 12.61 -10.93
CA ILE A 107 6.67 11.98 -12.20
C ILE A 107 7.17 10.52 -12.01
N HIS A 108 7.81 10.24 -10.88
CA HIS A 108 8.29 8.91 -10.51
C HIS A 108 7.52 8.32 -9.33
N GLY A 109 6.37 8.90 -9.01
CA GLY A 109 5.52 8.47 -7.91
C GLY A 109 4.75 7.19 -8.23
N GLU A 110 4.49 6.43 -7.17
CA GLU A 110 3.73 5.19 -7.25
C GLU A 110 2.88 4.97 -6.02
N ILE A 111 1.84 4.17 -6.19
CA ILE A 111 0.98 3.71 -5.11
C ILE A 111 0.85 2.19 -5.19
N CYS A 112 0.96 1.56 -4.03
CA CYS A 112 0.87 0.12 -3.81
C CYS A 112 -0.29 -0.18 -2.85
N CYS A 113 -1.07 -1.20 -3.19
CA CYS A 113 -2.27 -1.61 -2.48
C CYS A 113 -2.20 -3.10 -2.13
N CYS A 114 -2.68 -3.46 -0.95
CA CYS A 114 -2.71 -4.85 -0.49
C CYS A 114 -3.83 -5.07 0.54
N LYS A 115 -4.16 -6.34 0.82
CA LYS A 115 -5.37 -6.74 1.56
C LYS A 115 -5.12 -7.70 2.73
N THR A 116 -3.88 -7.81 3.17
CA THR A 116 -3.53 -8.64 4.34
C THR A 116 -3.05 -7.74 5.47
N ASP A 117 -3.25 -8.13 6.72
CA ASP A 117 -2.86 -7.27 7.85
C ASP A 117 -1.38 -6.86 7.74
N MET A 118 -1.13 -5.57 7.97
CA MET A 118 0.20 -4.96 8.01
C MET A 118 1.00 -5.19 6.72
N CYS A 119 0.33 -5.34 5.58
CA CYS A 119 0.98 -5.63 4.30
C CYS A 119 1.66 -4.43 3.66
N ASN A 120 1.30 -3.21 4.07
CA ASN A 120 1.93 -1.98 3.63
C ASN A 120 3.20 -1.65 4.41
N GLU A 121 3.89 -2.67 4.92
CA GLU A 121 5.23 -2.50 5.46
C GLU A 121 6.17 -2.04 4.34
N VAL A 122 7.02 -1.07 4.65
CA VAL A 122 8.02 -0.56 3.73
C VAL A 122 9.11 -1.62 3.56
N ASN A 123 8.84 -2.65 2.77
CA ASN A 123 9.90 -3.30 2.04
C ASN A 123 10.29 -2.30 0.96
N THR A 124 11.16 -1.34 1.29
CA THR A 124 11.92 -0.64 0.25
C THR A 124 12.45 -1.75 -0.65
N PRO A 125 12.02 -1.88 -1.91
CA PRO A 125 12.80 -2.67 -2.82
C PRO A 125 14.14 -1.95 -2.82
N ALA A 126 15.16 -2.59 -2.25
CA ALA A 126 16.52 -2.14 -2.45
C ALA A 126 16.64 -1.99 -3.95
N PHE A 127 16.71 -0.74 -4.43
CA PHE A 127 17.19 -0.46 -5.76
C PHE A 127 18.56 -1.10 -5.76
N ILE A 128 18.67 -2.34 -6.26
CA ILE A 128 19.95 -2.93 -6.58
C ILE A 128 20.45 -1.99 -7.67
N PRO A 129 21.46 -1.13 -7.41
CA PRO A 129 22.08 -0.44 -8.52
C PRO A 129 22.58 -1.56 -9.42
N PHE A 130 22.08 -1.60 -10.65
CA PHE A 130 22.75 -2.34 -11.71
C PHE A 130 24.13 -1.69 -11.84
N ILE A 131 25.10 -2.17 -11.07
CA ILE A 131 26.50 -1.88 -11.28
C ILE A 131 26.81 -2.54 -12.61
N SER A 132 26.73 -1.72 -13.67
CA SER A 132 27.16 -2.12 -14.99
C SER A 132 28.60 -2.64 -14.87
N PRO A 133 28.92 -3.84 -15.39
CA PRO A 133 30.26 -4.43 -15.29
C PRO A 133 31.34 -3.61 -16.01
N LEU A 134 30.97 -2.52 -16.70
CA LEU A 134 31.88 -1.61 -17.39
C LEU A 134 32.83 -0.82 -16.47
N PHE A 135 32.56 -0.71 -15.16
CA PHE A 135 33.46 0.01 -14.23
C PHE A 135 34.49 -0.89 -13.51
N ALA A 136 34.41 -2.21 -13.65
CA ALA A 136 35.37 -3.12 -13.01
C ALA A 136 36.74 -3.19 -13.72
N LEU A 137 36.89 -2.59 -14.91
CA LEU A 137 38.12 -2.66 -15.70
C LEU A 137 39.12 -1.52 -15.44
N PHE A 138 38.78 -0.51 -14.63
CA PHE A 138 39.69 0.63 -14.37
C PHE A 138 40.56 0.47 -13.12
N ILE A 139 40.46 -0.64 -12.38
CA ILE A 139 41.23 -0.85 -11.13
C ILE A 139 42.50 -1.70 -11.35
N PHE A 140 42.71 -2.28 -12.53
CA PHE A 140 43.90 -3.10 -12.84
C PHE A 140 44.99 -2.39 -13.65
N VAL A 141 44.97 -1.06 -13.72
CA VAL A 141 46.08 -0.27 -14.27
C VAL A 141 46.58 0.68 -13.20
N TRP A 142 47.39 0.14 -12.28
CA TRP A 142 48.57 0.80 -11.69
C TRP A 142 49.43 -0.26 -10.99
#